data_AF-V5JGA8-F1
#
_entry.id   AF-V5JGA8-F1
#
_cell.length_a   1.000
_cell.length_b   1.000
_cell.length_c   1.000
_cell.angle_alpha   90.00
_cell.angle_beta   90.00
_cell.angle_gamma   90.00
#
_symmetry.space_group_name_H-M   'P 1'
#
loop_
_entity.id
_entity.type
_entity.pdbx_description
1 polymer ?
#
loop_
_entity_poly.entity_id
_entity_poly.type
_entity_poly.pdbx_seq_one_letter_code
_entity_poly.pdbx_strand_id
1 'polypeptide(L)' 'MKQEILQTKSRKLKKRSWRKQIITQINLSSCLNYSLFTYFIRREKIQLNKKLIANIFVNEVGTSFSFKKWMLQFYGV' A
#
# COMPACT_ATOMS: atom_id res chain seq x y z
N MET A 1 8.76 -34.42 -2.39
CA MET A 1 8.23 -33.87 -3.67
C MET A 1 6.80 -33.31 -3.62
N LYS A 2 5.73 -34.11 -3.49
CA LYS A 2 4.34 -33.58 -3.58
C LYS A 2 4.04 -32.48 -2.54
N GLN A 3 4.49 -32.64 -1.30
CA GLN A 3 4.32 -31.62 -0.24
C GLN A 3 5.11 -30.34 -0.51
N GLU A 4 6.34 -30.42 -1.01
CA GLU A 4 7.17 -29.24 -1.31
C GLU A 4 6.56 -28.39 -2.44
N ILE A 5 5.99 -29.05 -3.45
CA ILE A 5 5.25 -28.37 -4.54
C ILE A 5 4.00 -27.66 -3.98
N LEU A 6 3.28 -28.27 -3.06
CA LEU A 6 2.14 -27.64 -2.40
C LEU A 6 2.56 -26.45 -1.52
N GLN A 7 3.63 -26.59 -0.76
CA GLN A 7 4.16 -25.53 0.10
C GLN A 7 4.64 -24.33 -0.71
N THR A 8 5.35 -24.55 -1.82
CA THR A 8 5.82 -23.46 -2.71
C THR A 8 4.65 -22.73 -3.37
N LYS A 9 3.64 -23.46 -3.87
CA LYS A 9 2.41 -22.88 -4.41
C LYS A 9 1.66 -22.06 -3.34
N SER A 10 1.50 -22.62 -2.14
CA SER A 10 0.85 -21.95 -1.00
C SER A 10 1.58 -20.66 -0.61
N ARG A 11 2.92 -20.69 -0.54
CA ARG A 11 3.73 -19.49 -0.24
C ARG A 11 3.52 -18.38 -1.28
N LYS A 12 3.44 -18.73 -2.57
CA LYS A 12 3.17 -17.76 -3.65
C LYS A 12 1.77 -17.14 -3.52
N LEU A 13 0.75 -17.97 -3.25
CA LEU A 13 -0.63 -17.50 -3.02
C LEU A 13 -0.73 -16.60 -1.79
N LYS A 14 -0.10 -16.98 -0.68
CA LYS A 14 -0.05 -16.18 0.54
C LYS A 14 0.55 -14.80 0.26
N LYS A 15 1.71 -14.74 -0.42
CA LYS A 15 2.33 -13.45 -0.81
C LYS A 15 1.41 -12.59 -1.68
N ARG A 16 0.69 -13.20 -2.64
CA ARG A 16 -0.28 -12.48 -3.50
C ARG A 16 -1.47 -11.94 -2.69
N SER A 17 -2.01 -12.74 -1.78
CA SER A 17 -3.13 -12.36 -0.91
C SER A 17 -2.74 -11.16 -0.03
N TRP A 18 -1.58 -11.23 0.62
CA TRP A 18 -1.03 -10.12 1.42
C TRP A 18 -0.86 -8.85 0.60
N ARG A 19 -0.35 -8.94 -0.63
CA ARG A 19 -0.22 -7.78 -1.51
C ARG A 19 -1.59 -7.19 -1.85
N LYS A 20 -2.62 -8.02 -2.08
CA LYS A 20 -3.99 -7.56 -2.34
C LYS A 20 -4.56 -6.80 -1.13
N GLN A 21 -4.39 -7.35 0.07
CA GLN A 21 -4.82 -6.69 1.31
C GLN A 21 -4.19 -5.31 1.49
N ILE A 22 -2.88 -5.18 1.28
CA ILE A 22 -2.16 -3.89 1.35
C ILE A 22 -2.73 -2.89 0.34
N ILE A 23 -3.01 -3.33 -0.89
CA ILE A 23 -3.59 -2.47 -1.92
C ILE A 23 -4.98 -1.99 -1.50
N THR A 24 -5.83 -2.91 -1.01
CA THR A 24 -7.17 -2.57 -0.54
C THR A 24 -7.13 -1.60 0.63
N GLN A 25 -6.24 -1.83 1.61
CA GLN A 25 -6.08 -0.96 2.77
C GLN A 25 -5.63 0.44 2.36
N ILE A 26 -4.67 0.54 1.45
CA ILE A 26 -4.26 1.84 0.90
C ILE A 26 -5.44 2.49 0.20
N ASN A 27 -6.13 1.81 -0.71
CA ASN A 27 -7.31 2.35 -1.41
C ASN A 27 -8.39 2.89 -0.49
N LEU A 28 -8.69 2.19 0.62
CA LEU A 28 -9.69 2.62 1.59
C LEU A 28 -9.20 3.81 2.43
N SER A 29 -7.89 3.88 2.66
CA SER A 29 -7.29 4.89 3.54
C SER A 29 -6.91 6.16 2.77
N SER A 30 -6.48 6.03 1.52
CA SER A 30 -6.16 7.16 0.66
C SER A 30 -7.44 7.78 0.12
N CYS A 31 -7.53 9.10 0.14
CA CYS A 31 -8.64 9.84 -0.47
C CYS A 31 -8.68 9.71 -2.02
N LEU A 32 -7.79 8.90 -2.60
CA LEU A 32 -7.58 8.71 -4.03
C LEU A 32 -7.42 7.23 -4.36
N ASN A 33 -7.62 6.88 -5.63
CA ASN A 33 -7.40 5.54 -6.14
C ASN A 33 -5.92 5.13 -6.06
N TYR A 34 -5.67 3.82 -5.93
CA TYR A 34 -4.33 3.25 -5.78
C TYR A 34 -3.38 3.61 -6.93
N SER A 35 -3.90 3.74 -8.15
CA SER A 35 -3.12 4.18 -9.31
C SER A 35 -2.54 5.58 -9.10
N LEU A 36 -3.38 6.54 -8.69
CA LEU A 36 -2.98 7.91 -8.34
C LEU A 36 -2.01 7.92 -7.15
N PHE A 37 -2.30 7.14 -6.12
CA PHE A 37 -1.35 6.98 -5.00
C PHE A 37 0.02 6.49 -5.48
N THR A 38 0.08 5.47 -6.34
CA THR A 38 1.37 4.96 -6.85
C THR A 38 2.10 5.95 -7.74
N TYR A 39 1.36 6.78 -8.49
CA TYR A 39 1.95 7.85 -9.28
C TYR A 39 2.55 8.95 -8.38
N PHE A 40 1.79 9.41 -7.37
CA PHE A 40 2.25 10.36 -6.36
C PHE A 40 3.54 9.89 -5.69
N ILE A 41 3.57 8.66 -5.15
CA ILE A 41 4.75 8.07 -4.50
C ILE A 41 5.98 8.09 -5.43
N ARG A 42 5.78 7.77 -6.71
CA ARG A 42 6.88 7.76 -7.70
C ARG A 42 7.36 9.17 -8.03
N ARG A 43 6.45 10.14 -8.16
CA ARG A 43 6.78 11.52 -8.51
C ARG A 43 7.49 12.25 -7.37
N GLU A 44 7.01 12.07 -6.15
CA GLU A 44 7.65 12.59 -4.92
C GLU A 44 8.87 11.77 -4.48
N LYS A 45 9.25 10.73 -5.25
CA LYS A 45 10.41 9.87 -4.99
C LYS A 45 10.41 9.26 -3.58
N ILE A 46 9.23 8.95 -3.05
CA ILE A 46 9.08 8.36 -1.72
C ILE A 46 9.51 6.88 -1.78
N GLN A 47 10.61 6.54 -1.11
CA GLN A 47 11.23 5.21 -1.14
C GLN A 47 10.66 4.22 -0.10
N LEU A 48 9.52 4.55 0.51
CA LEU A 48 8.90 3.71 1.54
C LEU A 48 8.22 2.46 0.96
N ASN A 49 8.42 1.34 1.64
CA ASN A 49 7.71 0.10 1.32
C ASN A 49 6.21 0.29 1.56
N LYS A 50 5.39 -0.20 0.62
CA LYS A 50 3.92 -0.19 0.69
C LYS A 50 3.36 -0.81 1.98
N LYS A 51 4.05 -1.81 2.52
CA LYS A 51 3.69 -2.40 3.82
C LYS A 51 3.79 -1.39 4.96
N LEU A 52 4.87 -0.61 4.99
CA LEU A 52 5.08 0.42 6.02
C LEU A 52 4.06 1.54 5.87
N ILE A 53 3.80 1.98 4.63
CA ILE A 53 2.80 3.02 4.37
C ILE A 53 1.41 2.58 4.83
N ALA A 54 1.02 1.33 4.53
CA ALA A 54 -0.25 0.78 5.02
C ALA A 54 -0.30 0.73 6.55
N ASN A 55 0.81 0.39 7.21
CA ASN A 55 0.90 0.36 8.66
C ASN A 55 0.76 1.77 9.27
N ILE A 56 1.39 2.77 8.68
CA ILE A 56 1.26 4.19 9.06
C ILE A 56 -0.19 4.64 8.95
N PHE A 57 -0.88 4.27 7.85
CA PHE A 57 -2.29 4.63 7.67
C PHE A 57 -3.22 4.11 8.77
N VAL A 58 -2.93 2.95 9.36
CA VAL A 58 -3.76 2.34 10.41
C VAL A 58 -3.35 2.77 11.82
N ASN A 59 -2.05 2.84 12.10
CA ASN A 59 -1.58 3.03 13.47
C ASN A 59 -1.26 4.49 13.80
N GLU A 60 -0.94 5.32 12.82
CA GLU A 60 -0.46 6.69 13.03
C GLU A 60 -1.40 7.70 12.38
N VAL A 61 -2.45 8.09 13.11
CA VAL A 61 -3.50 8.99 12.60
C VAL A 61 -2.94 10.34 12.15
N GLY A 62 -2.01 10.93 12.91
CA GLY A 62 -1.40 12.23 12.58
C GLY A 62 -0.56 12.17 11.29
N THR A 63 0.34 11.18 11.20
CA THR A 63 1.16 10.95 10.00
C THR A 63 0.28 10.65 8.78
N SER A 64 -0.73 9.81 8.96
CA SER A 64 -1.75 9.47 7.95
C SER A 64 -2.48 10.71 7.44
N PHE A 65 -2.93 11.60 8.33
CA PHE A 65 -3.61 12.83 7.98
C PHE A 65 -2.71 13.78 7.18
N SER A 66 -1.51 14.07 7.68
CA SER A 66 -0.54 14.93 6.98
C SER A 66 -0.18 14.37 5.60
N PHE A 67 -0.01 13.05 5.50
CA PHE A 67 0.28 12.38 4.24
C PHE A 67 -0.87 12.51 3.24
N LYS A 68 -2.13 12.36 3.69
CA LYS A 68 -3.30 12.59 2.84
C LYS A 68 -3.40 14.03 2.36
N LYS A 69 -3.17 15.00 3.25
CA LYS A 69 -3.18 16.43 2.90
C LYS A 69 -2.13 16.77 1.84
N TRP A 70 -0.91 16.26 2.01
CA TRP A 70 0.16 16.42 1.02
C TRP A 70 -0.23 15.80 -0.33
N MET A 71 -0.80 14.60 -0.31
CA MET A 71 -1.26 13.93 -1.52
C MET A 71 -2.37 14.72 -2.24
N LEU A 72 -3.34 15.30 -1.51
CA LEU A 72 -4.40 16.13 -2.10
C LEU A 72 -3.82 17.41 -2.73
N GLN A 73 -2.92 18.09 -2.01
CA GLN A 73 -2.23 19.29 -2.50
C GLN A 73 -1.45 19.02 -3.79
N PHE A 74 -0.80 17.85 -3.91
CA PHE A 74 -0.09 17.46 -5.14
C PHE A 74 -1.01 17.39 -6.36
N TYR A 75 -2.27 16.98 -6.18
CA TYR A 75 -3.26 16.91 -7.25
C TYR A 75 -4.07 18.20 -7.41
N GLY A 76 -3.80 19.24 -6.61
CA GLY A 76 -4.51 20.52 -6.67
C GLY A 76 -5.94 20.47 -6.11
N VAL A 77 -6.21 19.53 -5.18
CA VAL A 77 -7.45 19.44 -4.41
C VAL A 77 -7.23 20.00 -3.01
#